data_AF-A0A7X9KYT3-F1
#
_entry.id   AF-A0A7X9KYT3-F1
#
_cell.length_a   1.000
_cell.length_b   1.000
_cell.length_c   1.000
_cell.angle_alpha   90.00
_cell.angle_beta   90.00
_cell.angle_gamma   90.00
#
_symmetry.space_group_name_H-M   'P 1'
#
loop_
_entity.id
_entity.type
_entity.pdbx_description
1 polymer ?
#
loop_
_entity_poly.entity_id
_entity_poly.type
_entity_poly.pdbx_seq_one_letter_code
_entity_poly.pdbx_strand_id
1 'polypeptide(L)'
;MRINNRLNNIERNCIFEIGFTKNAYSSCLVRLGETVVLVTCSIENKVPSFLKDSGSGWLTAEYSMLPGSTNTRKPREFLKKDGRSSEIQRLIGRSLRQAIDLNILGEYTITIDCDVIQADGGTRTASINGAYVALVVAVDRMIKENKIKVNPLKEQISALSVGILNEKIILDLCYEEDSQASADVNIVMNNNLEFIEIQGTGEKSPIKESTLFEMIKIAKIGLLRIQYKQREALKSYGISLLPKPFLIVSSRNQHKVIELAKIFGKSYKLFSLNDINFEDDIIENGKTFEENSTIKADFVRNNLGLPVIADDSGLSVEALNGEPGIYSARYGGDGLSDKEKNLLLLKKLKNNINRNAKFICVITVAFPNRETYSFDGVCNGEILDSEVGDMGFGYDPIFKYEDGRPFGTLNNIEKNEISHRGKATRKLLEFLRSY
;
A
#
# COMPACT_ATOMS: atom_id res chain seq x y z
N MET A 1 -8.21 -17.55 -21.84
CA MET A 1 -7.02 -17.64 -20.97
C MET A 1 -6.11 -16.50 -21.35
N ARG A 2 -5.50 -15.77 -20.42
CA ARG A 2 -4.56 -14.69 -20.77
C ARG A 2 -3.27 -15.28 -21.35
N ILE A 3 -2.54 -14.46 -22.10
CA ILE A 3 -1.18 -14.80 -22.53
C ILE A 3 -0.35 -15.16 -21.28
N ASN A 4 0.41 -16.25 -21.37
CA ASN A 4 1.22 -16.81 -20.28
C ASN A 4 0.43 -17.24 -19.02
N ASN A 5 -0.88 -17.54 -19.13
CA ASN A 5 -1.73 -17.98 -18.02
C ASN A 5 -1.78 -17.01 -16.81
N ARG A 6 -1.46 -15.73 -17.03
CA ARG A 6 -1.51 -14.71 -15.99
C ARG A 6 -2.95 -14.49 -15.49
N LEU A 7 -3.12 -14.25 -14.19
CA LEU A 7 -4.41 -13.90 -13.62
C LEU A 7 -4.86 -12.51 -14.09
N ASN A 8 -6.17 -12.27 -14.12
CA ASN A 8 -6.76 -11.02 -14.60
C ASN A 8 -6.39 -9.82 -13.72
N ASN A 9 -6.26 -10.04 -12.41
CA ASN A 9 -5.97 -9.03 -11.39
C ASN A 9 -4.47 -8.92 -11.04
N ILE A 10 -3.59 -9.37 -11.94
CA ILE A 10 -2.13 -9.36 -11.72
C ILE A 10 -1.46 -8.64 -12.90
N GLU A 11 -0.65 -7.64 -12.58
CA GLU A 11 0.22 -6.95 -13.53
C GLU A 11 1.40 -7.83 -13.99
N ARG A 12 2.05 -7.51 -15.11
CA ARG A 12 3.27 -8.21 -15.53
C ARG A 12 4.39 -7.95 -14.54
N ASN A 13 5.44 -8.77 -14.61
CA ASN A 13 6.58 -8.59 -13.73
C ASN A 13 7.17 -7.18 -13.92
N CYS A 14 7.35 -6.45 -12.81
CA CYS A 14 7.79 -5.07 -12.82
C CYS A 14 9.14 -4.98 -12.11
N ILE A 15 10.16 -4.51 -12.82
CA ILE A 15 11.53 -4.43 -12.33
C ILE A 15 12.05 -3.01 -12.57
N PHE A 16 12.75 -2.47 -11.58
CA PHE A 16 13.44 -1.19 -11.68
C PHE A 16 14.94 -1.41 -11.47
N GLU A 17 15.73 -1.10 -12.49
CA GLU A 17 17.20 -1.13 -12.42
C GLU A 17 17.73 0.30 -12.38
N ILE A 18 18.18 0.75 -11.21
CA ILE A 18 18.68 2.11 -10.97
C ILE A 18 20.13 2.22 -11.45
N GLY A 19 20.47 3.35 -12.07
CA GLY A 19 21.85 3.64 -12.46
C GLY A 19 22.30 2.94 -13.74
N PHE A 20 21.35 2.54 -14.61
CA PHE A 20 21.63 1.87 -15.88
C PHE A 20 22.61 2.66 -16.77
N THR A 21 22.42 3.99 -16.86
CA THR A 21 23.38 4.89 -17.52
C THR A 21 24.20 5.66 -16.50
N LYS A 22 25.52 5.73 -16.73
CA LYS A 22 26.49 6.39 -15.83
C LYS A 22 26.55 7.90 -16.01
N ASN A 23 26.19 8.40 -17.19
CA ASN A 23 26.36 9.82 -17.56
C ASN A 23 25.17 10.70 -17.16
N ALA A 24 23.97 10.11 -17.08
CA ALA A 24 22.79 10.86 -16.64
C ALA A 24 22.92 11.24 -15.15
N TYR A 25 22.21 12.30 -14.73
CA TYR A 25 22.24 12.71 -13.33
C TYR A 25 21.64 11.64 -12.42
N SER A 26 20.55 11.02 -12.87
CA SER A 26 20.07 9.72 -12.41
C SER A 26 19.45 8.95 -13.58
N SER A 27 19.30 7.64 -13.42
CA SER A 27 18.65 6.80 -14.42
C SER A 27 17.94 5.59 -13.81
N CYS A 28 16.91 5.12 -14.49
CA CYS A 28 16.19 3.89 -14.18
C CYS A 28 15.81 3.18 -15.47
N LEU A 29 16.23 1.92 -15.64
CA LEU A 29 15.67 1.03 -16.64
C LEU A 29 14.48 0.31 -16.02
N VAL A 30 13.27 0.65 -16.45
CA VAL A 30 12.04 0.01 -15.99
C VAL A 30 11.61 -1.07 -16.98
N ARG A 31 11.25 -2.24 -16.45
CA ARG A 31 10.65 -3.35 -17.19
C ARG A 31 9.26 -3.63 -16.64
N LEU A 32 8.26 -3.73 -17.50
CA LEU A 32 6.91 -4.17 -17.16
C LEU A 32 6.51 -5.26 -18.15
N GLY A 33 6.80 -6.51 -17.78
CA GLY A 33 6.88 -7.61 -18.73
C GLY A 33 7.94 -7.33 -19.79
N GLU A 34 7.54 -7.41 -21.07
CA GLU A 34 8.40 -7.15 -22.22
C GLU A 34 8.50 -5.66 -22.58
N THR A 35 7.72 -4.78 -21.95
CA THR A 35 7.88 -3.34 -22.13
C THR A 35 9.10 -2.86 -21.34
N VAL A 36 10.05 -2.23 -22.05
CA VAL A 36 11.31 -1.73 -21.49
C VAL A 36 11.47 -0.26 -21.83
N VAL A 37 11.61 0.58 -20.80
CA VAL A 37 11.80 2.02 -20.94
C VAL A 37 13.07 2.42 -20.18
N LEU A 38 13.99 3.08 -20.88
CA LEU A 38 15.09 3.79 -20.24
C LEU A 38 14.60 5.17 -19.82
N VAL A 39 14.69 5.45 -18.53
CA VAL A 39 14.38 6.76 -17.98
C VAL A 39 15.66 7.42 -17.49
N THR A 40 15.94 8.63 -17.96
CA THR A 40 17.05 9.45 -17.48
C THR A 40 16.55 10.77 -16.92
N CYS A 41 17.28 11.29 -15.95
CA CYS A 41 17.00 12.58 -15.35
C CYS A 41 18.18 13.53 -15.57
N SER A 42 17.86 14.77 -15.93
CA SER A 42 18.80 15.88 -16.07
C SER A 42 18.35 17.05 -15.19
N ILE A 43 19.32 17.75 -14.59
CA ILE A 43 19.08 18.89 -13.69
C ILE A 43 19.79 20.11 -14.23
N GLU A 44 19.05 21.20 -14.42
CA GLU A 44 19.59 22.49 -14.87
C GLU A 44 19.29 23.59 -13.84
N ASN A 45 20.27 24.44 -13.54
CA ASN A 45 20.08 25.63 -12.68
C ASN A 45 19.53 26.80 -13.50
N LYS A 46 18.33 26.61 -14.04
CA LYS A 46 17.52 27.59 -14.75
C LYS A 46 16.08 27.12 -14.74
N VAL A 47 15.16 28.04 -15.00
CA VAL A 47 13.72 27.76 -15.14
C VAL A 47 13.21 28.32 -16.46
N PRO A 48 12.04 27.87 -16.94
CA PRO A 48 11.36 28.50 -18.06
C PRO A 48 11.17 30.00 -17.83
N SER A 49 11.12 30.79 -18.90
CA SER A 49 11.03 32.26 -18.83
C SER A 49 9.85 32.77 -18.01
N PHE A 50 8.73 32.06 -18.01
CA PHE A 50 7.53 32.41 -17.24
C PHE A 50 7.64 32.15 -15.72
N LEU A 51 8.71 31.47 -15.27
CA LEU A 51 9.02 31.21 -13.85
C LEU A 51 10.28 31.92 -13.37
N LYS A 52 10.94 32.69 -14.24
CA LYS A 52 12.17 33.39 -13.87
C LYS A 52 11.91 34.35 -12.70
N ASP A 53 12.80 34.33 -11.70
CA ASP A 53 12.74 35.16 -10.49
C ASP A 53 11.52 34.88 -9.60
N SER A 54 10.81 33.76 -9.81
CA SER A 54 9.66 33.34 -8.99
C SER A 54 10.08 32.58 -7.72
N GLY A 55 11.32 32.08 -7.67
CA GLY A 55 11.79 31.17 -6.63
C GLY A 55 11.23 29.75 -6.75
N SER A 56 10.42 29.44 -7.77
CA SER A 56 9.82 28.13 -8.01
C SER A 56 10.52 27.39 -9.14
N GLY A 57 10.68 26.08 -8.98
CA GLY A 57 11.28 25.19 -9.94
C GLY A 57 10.34 24.69 -11.02
N TRP A 58 10.84 23.81 -11.87
CA TRP A 58 10.04 23.18 -12.90
C TRP A 58 10.39 21.71 -13.05
N LEU A 59 9.36 20.91 -13.37
CA LEU A 59 9.55 19.53 -13.81
C LEU A 59 8.86 19.35 -15.15
N THR A 60 9.64 18.90 -16.13
CA THR A 60 9.15 18.53 -17.45
C THR A 60 9.58 17.11 -17.80
N ALA A 61 8.94 16.55 -18.81
CA ALA A 61 9.33 15.27 -19.37
C ALA A 61 9.50 15.38 -20.88
N GLU A 62 10.21 14.42 -21.44
CA GLU A 62 10.27 14.07 -22.85
C GLU A 62 9.98 12.59 -23.00
N TYR A 63 9.26 12.22 -24.05
CA TYR A 63 8.95 10.83 -24.36
C TYR A 63 9.29 10.54 -25.81
N SER A 64 9.96 9.42 -26.05
CA SER A 64 10.30 8.95 -27.38
C SER A 64 10.23 7.42 -27.45
N MET A 65 10.03 6.89 -28.66
CA MET A 65 10.10 5.45 -28.92
C MET A 65 11.18 5.20 -29.97
N LEU A 66 12.10 4.28 -29.68
CA LEU A 66 13.12 3.92 -30.66
C LEU A 66 12.47 3.32 -31.92
N PRO A 67 13.02 3.55 -33.13
CA PRO A 67 12.46 3.01 -34.37
C PRO A 67 12.21 1.50 -34.36
N GLY A 68 13.05 0.73 -33.66
CA GLY A 68 12.94 -0.72 -33.53
C GLY A 68 12.24 -1.20 -32.27
N SER A 69 11.60 -0.32 -31.49
CA SER A 69 10.94 -0.68 -30.24
C SER A 69 9.60 -1.41 -30.42
N THR A 70 9.01 -1.33 -31.61
CA THR A 70 7.70 -1.90 -31.97
C THR A 70 7.84 -3.04 -32.97
N ASN A 71 6.79 -3.87 -33.12
CA ASN A 71 6.74 -4.99 -34.07
C ASN A 71 7.04 -4.59 -35.53
N THR A 72 6.66 -3.37 -35.92
CA THR A 72 7.04 -2.76 -37.19
C THR A 72 7.90 -1.53 -36.92
N ARG A 73 8.86 -1.25 -37.81
CA ARG A 73 9.77 -0.11 -37.61
C ARG A 73 9.00 1.22 -37.62
N LYS A 74 9.04 1.95 -36.50
CA LYS A 74 8.51 3.32 -36.42
C LYS A 74 9.48 4.31 -37.08
N PRO A 75 9.01 5.30 -37.86
CA PRO A 75 9.86 6.40 -38.31
C PRO A 75 10.49 7.13 -37.12
N ARG A 76 11.76 7.51 -37.24
CA ARG A 76 12.43 8.29 -36.19
C ARG A 76 11.78 9.67 -36.09
N GLU A 77 11.34 10.03 -34.89
CA GLU A 77 10.84 11.37 -34.59
C GLU A 77 12.02 12.34 -34.53
N PHE A 78 11.93 13.46 -35.27
CA PHE A 78 12.91 14.54 -35.25
C PHE A 78 12.30 15.75 -34.51
N LEU A 79 12.24 16.92 -35.15
CA LEU A 79 11.68 18.14 -34.57
C LEU A 79 10.16 18.05 -34.32
N LYS A 80 9.43 17.29 -35.15
CA LYS A 80 7.98 17.11 -35.01
C LYS A 80 7.71 15.76 -34.35
N LYS A 81 7.32 15.79 -33.07
CA LYS A 81 6.77 14.62 -32.36
C LYS A 81 5.38 14.32 -32.90
N ASP A 82 4.99 13.05 -32.86
CA ASP A 82 3.60 12.70 -33.17
C ASP A 82 2.65 13.16 -32.04
N GLY A 83 1.34 13.10 -32.31
CA GLY A 83 0.33 13.52 -31.33
C GLY A 83 0.39 12.71 -30.04
N ARG A 84 0.64 11.40 -30.15
CA ARG A 84 0.67 10.46 -29.02
C ARG A 84 1.89 10.69 -28.13
N SER A 85 3.09 10.84 -28.69
CA SER A 85 4.32 11.17 -27.98
C SER A 85 4.17 12.51 -27.26
N SER A 86 3.55 13.50 -27.89
CA SER A 86 3.27 14.82 -27.27
C SER A 86 2.28 14.73 -26.11
N GLU A 87 1.24 13.91 -26.23
CA GLU A 87 0.26 13.64 -25.17
C GLU A 87 0.93 12.94 -23.97
N ILE A 88 1.65 11.85 -24.22
CA ILE A 88 2.33 11.06 -23.18
C ILE A 88 3.38 11.91 -22.44
N GLN A 89 4.12 12.73 -23.17
CA GLN A 89 5.06 13.68 -22.57
C GLN A 89 4.38 14.58 -21.52
N ARG A 90 3.21 15.14 -21.87
CA ARG A 90 2.45 16.01 -20.96
C ARG A 90 1.90 15.23 -19.77
N LEU A 91 1.40 14.02 -20.00
CA LEU A 91 0.91 13.10 -18.96
C LEU A 91 2.01 12.80 -17.92
N ILE A 92 3.21 12.42 -18.37
CA ILE A 92 4.35 12.12 -17.47
C ILE A 92 4.70 13.36 -16.64
N GLY A 93 4.86 14.52 -17.28
CA GLY A 93 5.18 15.77 -16.59
C GLY A 93 4.10 16.20 -15.59
N ARG A 94 2.81 16.13 -15.95
CA ARG A 94 1.69 16.44 -15.03
C ARG A 94 1.69 15.51 -13.82
N SER A 95 1.87 14.21 -14.06
CA SER A 95 1.86 13.19 -13.01
C SER A 95 2.98 13.43 -12.00
N LEU A 96 4.21 13.62 -12.47
CA LEU A 96 5.37 13.81 -11.60
C LEU A 96 5.36 15.15 -10.86
N ARG A 97 4.75 16.21 -11.41
CA ARG A 97 4.57 17.48 -10.69
C ARG A 97 3.65 17.36 -9.46
N GLN A 98 2.80 16.33 -9.38
CA GLN A 98 2.06 16.05 -8.14
C GLN A 98 2.97 15.46 -7.05
N ALA A 99 4.01 14.71 -7.44
CA ALA A 99 4.92 14.05 -6.51
C ALA A 99 5.95 14.99 -5.85
N ILE A 100 6.15 16.20 -6.38
CA ILE A 100 7.20 17.14 -5.95
C ILE A 100 6.65 18.54 -5.67
N ASP A 101 7.20 19.21 -4.67
CA ASP A 101 6.97 20.62 -4.37
C ASP A 101 7.97 21.48 -5.14
N LEU A 102 7.47 22.22 -6.13
CA LEU A 102 8.31 23.05 -6.99
C LEU A 102 8.86 24.28 -6.26
N ASN A 103 8.23 24.76 -5.19
CA ASN A 103 8.78 25.87 -4.42
C ASN A 103 9.96 25.43 -3.56
N ILE A 104 9.88 24.23 -2.97
CA ILE A 104 11.00 23.64 -2.22
C ILE A 104 12.16 23.27 -3.15
N LEU A 105 11.86 22.84 -4.37
CA LEU A 105 12.87 22.56 -5.39
C LEU A 105 13.77 23.78 -5.67
N GLY A 106 13.23 24.99 -5.58
CA GLY A 106 13.92 26.22 -5.98
C GLY A 106 14.07 26.31 -7.50
N GLU A 107 14.83 27.28 -8.02
CA GLU A 107 14.94 27.59 -9.46
C GLU A 107 15.78 26.57 -10.27
N TYR A 108 15.51 25.29 -10.09
CA TYR A 108 16.01 24.20 -10.90
C TYR A 108 14.92 23.68 -11.84
N THR A 109 15.33 23.29 -13.05
CA THR A 109 14.51 22.47 -13.94
C THR A 109 14.98 21.03 -13.89
N ILE A 110 14.05 20.13 -13.58
CA ILE A 110 14.21 18.69 -13.74
C ILE A 110 13.59 18.28 -15.07
N THR A 111 14.41 17.69 -15.95
CA THR A 111 13.94 17.09 -17.20
C THR A 111 14.03 15.58 -17.08
N ILE A 112 12.92 14.90 -17.34
CA ILE A 112 12.83 13.44 -17.35
C ILE A 112 12.68 12.95 -18.80
N ASP A 113 13.66 12.24 -19.30
CA ASP A 113 13.61 11.66 -20.65
C ASP A 113 13.22 10.19 -20.53
N CYS A 114 12.15 9.79 -21.22
CA CYS A 114 11.64 8.42 -21.27
C CYS A 114 11.78 7.87 -22.68
N ASP A 115 12.77 7.01 -22.90
CA ASP A 115 13.04 6.36 -24.18
C ASP A 115 12.60 4.91 -24.15
N VAL A 116 11.56 4.59 -24.92
CA VAL A 116 11.07 3.22 -25.05
C VAL A 116 12.03 2.42 -25.93
N ILE A 117 12.65 1.41 -25.32
CA ILE A 117 13.58 0.50 -25.98
C ILE A 117 12.81 -0.68 -26.59
N GLN A 118 11.82 -1.21 -25.87
CA GLN A 118 10.94 -2.29 -26.32
C GLN A 118 9.52 -1.99 -25.87
N ALA A 119 8.55 -2.11 -26.77
CA ALA A 119 7.16 -1.78 -26.54
C ALA A 119 6.28 -3.03 -26.69
N ASP A 120 5.68 -3.44 -25.59
CA ASP A 120 4.68 -4.51 -25.52
C ASP A 120 3.43 -4.01 -24.77
N GLY A 121 2.98 -2.78 -25.01
CA GLY A 121 1.84 -2.20 -24.30
C GLY A 121 2.17 -1.66 -22.89
N GLY A 122 1.40 -0.66 -22.42
CA GLY A 122 1.64 0.00 -21.14
C GLY A 122 2.90 0.88 -21.08
N THR A 123 3.44 1.33 -22.23
CA THR A 123 4.67 2.14 -22.25
C THR A 123 4.53 3.45 -21.46
N ARG A 124 3.37 4.11 -21.54
CA ARG A 124 3.12 5.38 -20.82
C ARG A 124 3.14 5.20 -19.31
N THR A 125 2.56 4.11 -18.79
CA THR A 125 2.49 3.83 -17.35
C THR A 125 3.84 3.33 -16.84
N ALA A 126 4.54 2.49 -17.62
CA ALA A 126 5.92 2.11 -17.35
C ALA A 126 6.83 3.35 -17.24
N SER A 127 6.73 4.31 -18.18
CA SER A 127 7.49 5.56 -18.13
C SER A 127 7.24 6.35 -16.84
N ILE A 128 5.98 6.52 -16.41
CA ILE A 128 5.66 7.23 -15.15
C ILE A 128 6.29 6.52 -13.96
N ASN A 129 6.20 5.19 -13.91
CA ASN A 129 6.73 4.39 -12.81
C ASN A 129 8.27 4.49 -12.72
N GLY A 130 8.97 4.34 -13.85
CA GLY A 130 10.42 4.48 -13.91
C GLY A 130 10.90 5.92 -13.66
N ALA A 131 10.14 6.90 -14.14
CA ALA A 131 10.40 8.31 -13.92
C ALA A 131 10.30 8.71 -12.45
N TYR A 132 9.32 8.18 -11.71
CA TYR A 132 9.24 8.42 -10.29
C TYR A 132 10.49 7.90 -9.56
N VAL A 133 10.95 6.68 -9.89
CA VAL A 133 12.17 6.11 -9.31
C VAL A 133 13.39 6.98 -9.65
N ALA A 134 13.57 7.35 -10.92
CA ALA A 134 14.68 8.22 -11.33
C ALA A 134 14.63 9.59 -10.65
N LEU A 135 13.44 10.17 -10.46
CA LEU A 135 13.24 11.43 -9.75
C LEU A 135 13.67 11.34 -8.29
N VAL A 136 13.30 10.27 -7.58
CA VAL A 136 13.70 10.06 -6.18
C VAL A 136 15.23 9.99 -6.06
N VAL A 137 15.88 9.24 -6.96
CA VAL A 137 17.35 9.12 -6.99
C VAL A 137 18.01 10.47 -7.30
N ALA A 138 17.43 11.26 -8.21
CA ALA A 138 17.93 12.59 -8.55
C ALA A 138 17.84 13.53 -7.34
N VAL A 139 16.70 13.56 -6.65
CA VAL A 139 16.51 14.41 -5.46
C VAL A 139 17.47 14.01 -4.33
N ASP A 140 17.63 12.72 -4.06
CA ASP A 140 18.59 12.21 -3.07
C ASP A 140 20.02 12.67 -3.41
N ARG A 141 20.41 12.59 -4.69
CA ARG A 141 21.69 13.09 -5.16
C ARG A 141 21.83 14.60 -5.03
N MET A 142 20.79 15.38 -5.36
CA MET A 142 20.81 16.85 -5.20
C MET A 142 21.01 17.27 -3.75
N ILE A 143 20.39 16.57 -2.81
CA ILE A 143 20.56 16.81 -1.36
C ILE A 143 22.01 16.47 -0.94
N LYS A 144 22.53 15.30 -1.34
CA LYS A 144 23.91 14.89 -1.05
C LYS A 144 24.95 15.84 -1.64
N GLU A 145 24.67 16.42 -2.81
CA GLU A 145 25.49 17.44 -3.47
C GLU A 145 25.26 18.86 -2.92
N ASN A 146 24.40 19.03 -1.90
CA ASN A 146 24.03 20.32 -1.31
C ASN A 146 23.42 21.34 -2.30
N LYS A 147 22.84 20.88 -3.42
CA LYS A 147 22.12 21.75 -4.38
C LYS A 147 20.79 22.25 -3.82
N ILE A 148 20.15 21.40 -3.01
CA ILE A 148 18.94 21.70 -2.23
C ILE A 148 19.13 21.16 -0.82
N LYS A 149 18.49 21.81 0.17
CA LYS A 149 18.65 21.46 1.60
C LYS A 149 17.50 20.64 2.15
N VAL A 150 16.31 20.80 1.57
CA VAL A 150 15.06 20.21 2.06
C VAL A 150 14.54 19.26 1.00
N ASN A 151 13.97 18.13 1.43
CA ASN A 151 13.32 17.18 0.54
C ASN A 151 12.08 17.82 -0.11
N PRO A 152 12.04 18.00 -1.45
CA PRO A 152 10.88 18.52 -2.15
C PRO A 152 9.85 17.44 -2.47
N LEU A 153 10.13 16.14 -2.26
CA LEU A 153 9.18 15.08 -2.58
C LEU A 153 8.03 15.05 -1.56
N LYS A 154 6.80 15.02 -2.07
CA LYS A 154 5.57 15.02 -1.26
C LYS A 154 4.90 13.66 -1.22
N GLU A 155 4.81 13.02 -2.38
CA GLU A 155 3.99 11.83 -2.57
C GLU A 155 4.73 10.77 -3.37
N GLN A 156 4.36 9.52 -3.13
CA GLN A 156 4.75 8.41 -3.99
C GLN A 156 3.65 8.15 -5.01
N ILE A 157 4.03 8.08 -6.29
CA ILE A 157 3.07 7.89 -7.38
C ILE A 157 3.37 6.62 -8.17
N SER A 158 2.31 6.04 -8.73
CA SER A 158 2.39 4.88 -9.60
C SER A 158 1.30 4.95 -10.66
N ALA A 159 1.52 4.27 -11.78
CA ALA A 159 0.60 4.21 -12.90
C ALA A 159 0.41 2.78 -13.41
N LEU A 160 -0.80 2.44 -13.84
CA LEU A 160 -1.13 1.12 -14.38
C LEU A 160 -2.26 1.23 -15.41
N SER A 161 -2.23 0.38 -16.44
CA SER A 161 -3.32 0.25 -17.40
C SER A 161 -4.28 -0.87 -16.98
N VAL A 162 -5.56 -0.69 -17.29
CA VAL A 162 -6.63 -1.65 -17.06
C VAL A 162 -7.54 -1.64 -18.28
N GLY A 163 -8.02 -2.80 -18.69
CA GLY A 163 -8.81 -2.92 -19.90
C GLY A 163 -9.84 -4.02 -19.81
N ILE A 164 -10.69 -4.09 -20.83
CA ILE A 164 -11.72 -5.11 -20.95
C ILE A 164 -11.37 -5.99 -22.15
N LEU A 165 -11.12 -7.27 -21.90
CA LEU A 165 -10.82 -8.27 -22.93
C LEU A 165 -11.76 -9.45 -22.76
N ASN A 166 -12.53 -9.79 -23.80
CA ASN A 166 -13.52 -10.86 -23.78
C ASN A 166 -14.47 -10.75 -22.56
N GLU A 167 -15.02 -9.55 -22.35
CA GLU A 167 -15.90 -9.19 -21.22
C GLU A 167 -15.28 -9.29 -19.82
N LYS A 168 -13.98 -9.56 -19.73
CA LYS A 168 -13.25 -9.65 -18.45
C LYS A 168 -12.41 -8.40 -18.25
N ILE A 169 -12.45 -7.88 -17.02
CA ILE A 169 -11.57 -6.79 -16.62
C ILE A 169 -10.18 -7.36 -16.32
N ILE A 170 -9.15 -6.71 -16.86
CA ILE A 170 -7.79 -7.20 -16.85
C ILE A 170 -6.80 -6.07 -16.55
N LEU A 171 -5.85 -6.32 -15.64
CA LEU A 171 -4.72 -5.44 -15.36
C LEU A 171 -3.58 -5.63 -16.37
N ASP A 172 -2.96 -4.49 -16.71
CA ASP A 172 -1.71 -4.38 -17.46
C ASP A 172 -1.72 -5.19 -18.75
N LEU A 173 -2.40 -4.63 -19.75
CA LEU A 173 -2.53 -5.19 -21.09
C LEU A 173 -1.18 -5.15 -21.79
N CYS A 174 -0.76 -6.29 -22.33
CA CYS A 174 0.29 -6.32 -23.34
C CYS A 174 -0.24 -5.84 -24.71
N TYR A 175 0.64 -5.66 -25.71
CA TYR A 175 0.23 -5.11 -27.00
C TYR A 175 -0.87 -5.95 -27.68
N GLU A 176 -0.74 -7.28 -27.61
CA GLU A 176 -1.72 -8.19 -28.20
C GLU A 176 -3.09 -8.08 -27.50
N GLU A 177 -3.09 -8.03 -26.17
CA GLU A 177 -4.32 -7.86 -25.38
C GLU A 177 -4.97 -6.49 -25.65
N ASP A 178 -4.19 -5.41 -25.68
CA ASP A 178 -4.63 -4.04 -25.93
C ASP A 178 -5.29 -3.90 -27.31
N SER A 179 -4.69 -4.50 -28.33
CA SER A 179 -5.23 -4.48 -29.70
C SER A 179 -6.62 -5.13 -29.85
N GLN A 180 -6.98 -6.01 -28.91
CA GLN A 180 -8.25 -6.74 -28.91
C GLN A 180 -9.25 -6.17 -27.91
N ALA A 181 -8.79 -5.36 -26.96
CA ALA A 181 -9.60 -4.83 -25.87
C ALA A 181 -10.79 -3.99 -26.38
N SER A 182 -11.89 -4.02 -25.65
CA SER A 182 -13.05 -3.15 -25.91
C SER A 182 -12.94 -1.81 -25.20
N ALA A 183 -12.04 -1.70 -24.22
CA ALA A 183 -11.72 -0.48 -23.49
C ALA A 183 -10.28 -0.56 -22.93
N ASP A 184 -9.59 0.57 -22.90
CA ASP A 184 -8.32 0.80 -22.20
C ASP A 184 -8.45 2.01 -21.28
N VAL A 185 -7.98 1.87 -20.05
CA VAL A 185 -7.99 2.90 -19.01
C VAL A 185 -6.64 2.94 -18.32
N ASN A 186 -5.97 4.08 -18.43
CA ASN A 186 -4.72 4.36 -17.75
C ASN A 186 -5.02 5.14 -16.46
N ILE A 187 -4.52 4.66 -15.33
CA ILE A 187 -4.78 5.23 -14.01
C ILE A 187 -3.46 5.58 -13.35
N VAL A 188 -3.37 6.81 -12.82
CA VAL A 188 -2.26 7.30 -12.00
C VAL A 188 -2.81 7.69 -10.63
N MET A 189 -2.21 7.14 -9.57
CA MET A 189 -2.57 7.46 -8.19
C MET A 189 -1.33 7.74 -7.33
N ASN A 190 -1.53 8.49 -6.26
CA ASN A 190 -0.55 8.64 -5.21
C ASN A 190 -0.63 7.50 -4.16
N ASN A 191 0.21 7.57 -3.13
CA ASN A 191 0.26 6.62 -2.02
C ASN A 191 -0.92 6.71 -1.05
N ASN A 192 -1.86 7.63 -1.30
CA ASN A 192 -3.13 7.71 -0.60
C ASN A 192 -4.29 7.09 -1.39
N LEU A 193 -4.01 6.52 -2.58
CA LEU A 193 -5.02 6.06 -3.53
C LEU A 193 -5.92 7.19 -4.05
N GLU A 194 -5.42 8.43 -4.02
CA GLU A 194 -6.06 9.59 -4.62
C GLU A 194 -5.66 9.66 -6.09
N PHE A 195 -6.63 10.00 -6.95
CA PHE A 195 -6.41 10.07 -8.38
C PHE A 195 -5.59 11.30 -8.75
N ILE A 196 -4.51 11.08 -9.49
CA ILE A 196 -3.76 12.14 -10.16
C ILE A 196 -4.27 12.31 -11.58
N GLU A 197 -4.46 11.20 -12.30
CA GLU A 197 -4.97 11.21 -13.67
C GLU A 197 -5.69 9.89 -13.98
N ILE A 198 -6.80 9.97 -14.71
CA ILE A 198 -7.50 8.82 -15.29
C ILE A 198 -7.74 9.16 -16.75
N GLN A 199 -7.27 8.30 -17.65
CA GLN A 199 -7.48 8.43 -19.08
C GLN A 199 -8.06 7.12 -19.61
N GLY A 200 -9.36 7.13 -19.90
CA GLY A 200 -10.08 5.97 -20.42
C GLY A 200 -10.63 6.19 -21.81
N THR A 201 -10.63 5.15 -22.65
CA THR A 201 -11.27 5.16 -23.96
C THR A 201 -12.02 3.83 -24.15
N GLY A 202 -13.31 3.93 -24.48
CA GLY A 202 -14.11 2.79 -24.92
C GLY A 202 -13.91 2.56 -26.42
N GLU A 203 -12.91 1.76 -26.79
CA GLU A 203 -12.49 1.53 -28.18
C GLU A 203 -13.62 0.96 -29.06
N LYS A 204 -14.40 0.02 -28.51
CA LYS A 204 -15.50 -0.66 -29.25
C LYS A 204 -16.88 -0.36 -28.70
N SER A 205 -16.96 -0.06 -27.40
CA SER A 205 -18.22 0.18 -26.70
C SER A 205 -18.01 1.14 -25.54
N PRO A 206 -19.04 1.93 -25.16
CA PRO A 206 -19.00 2.75 -23.96
C PRO A 206 -18.70 1.92 -22.70
N ILE A 207 -17.96 2.52 -21.76
CA ILE A 207 -17.67 1.90 -20.46
C ILE A 207 -18.82 2.24 -19.51
N LYS A 208 -19.45 1.22 -18.91
CA LYS A 208 -20.45 1.43 -17.86
C LYS A 208 -19.78 1.95 -16.58
N GLU A 209 -20.50 2.79 -15.83
CA GLU A 209 -20.02 3.32 -14.56
C GLU A 209 -19.60 2.21 -13.58
N SER A 210 -20.44 1.18 -13.41
CA SER A 210 -20.11 0.03 -12.54
C SER A 210 -18.85 -0.71 -12.99
N THR A 211 -18.65 -0.86 -14.30
CA THR A 211 -17.43 -1.48 -14.85
C THR A 211 -16.19 -0.64 -14.58
N LEU A 212 -16.28 0.70 -14.72
CA LEU A 212 -15.18 1.60 -14.39
C LEU A 212 -14.80 1.51 -12.90
N PHE A 213 -15.78 1.41 -12.00
CA PHE A 213 -15.51 1.21 -10.57
C PHE A 213 -14.78 -0.11 -10.28
N GLU A 214 -15.18 -1.21 -10.93
CA GLU A 214 -14.47 -2.49 -10.82
C GLU A 214 -13.04 -2.42 -11.38
N MET A 215 -12.83 -1.69 -12.49
CA MET A 215 -11.49 -1.42 -13.03
C MET A 215 -10.62 -0.68 -12.00
N ILE A 216 -11.17 0.36 -11.37
CA ILE A 216 -10.49 1.13 -10.32
C ILE A 216 -10.16 0.24 -9.11
N LYS A 217 -11.10 -0.62 -8.69
CA LYS A 217 -10.94 -1.53 -7.55
C LYS A 217 -9.71 -2.43 -7.74
N ILE A 218 -9.60 -3.09 -8.89
CA ILE A 218 -8.44 -3.94 -9.16
C ILE A 218 -7.16 -3.13 -9.41
N ALA A 219 -7.27 -1.92 -10.01
CA ALA A 219 -6.14 -1.04 -10.26
C ALA A 219 -5.45 -0.61 -8.97
N LYS A 220 -6.20 -0.28 -7.92
CA LYS A 220 -5.66 0.13 -6.61
C LYS A 220 -4.66 -0.88 -6.06
N ILE A 221 -5.00 -2.18 -6.14
CA ILE A 221 -4.11 -3.25 -5.67
C ILE A 221 -2.84 -3.34 -6.53
N GLY A 222 -2.98 -3.30 -7.86
CA GLY A 222 -1.83 -3.31 -8.77
C GLY A 222 -0.90 -2.10 -8.59
N LEU A 223 -1.48 -0.92 -8.35
CA LEU A 223 -0.74 0.31 -8.07
C LEU A 223 0.04 0.20 -6.75
N LEU A 224 -0.57 -0.33 -5.68
CA LEU A 224 0.14 -0.59 -4.43
C LEU A 224 1.30 -1.59 -4.63
N ARG A 225 1.15 -2.62 -5.47
CA ARG A 225 2.25 -3.56 -5.78
C ARG A 225 3.40 -2.86 -6.49
N ILE A 226 3.09 -1.96 -7.43
CA ILE A 226 4.11 -1.15 -8.11
C ILE A 226 4.81 -0.23 -7.10
N GLN A 227 4.06 0.44 -6.21
CA GLN A 227 4.65 1.27 -5.16
C GLN A 227 5.54 0.48 -4.20
N TYR A 228 5.15 -0.76 -3.87
CA TYR A 228 5.98 -1.67 -3.10
C TYR A 228 7.29 -2.02 -3.84
N LYS A 229 7.21 -2.36 -5.13
CA LYS A 229 8.39 -2.67 -5.96
C LYS A 229 9.32 -1.47 -6.15
N GLN A 230 8.77 -0.25 -6.29
CA GLN A 230 9.55 0.99 -6.32
C GLN A 230 10.35 1.15 -5.01
N ARG A 231 9.71 0.92 -3.85
CA ARG A 231 10.39 0.97 -2.54
C ARG A 231 11.49 -0.06 -2.41
N GLU A 232 11.24 -1.30 -2.84
CA GLU A 232 12.28 -2.34 -2.82
C GLU A 232 13.51 -1.92 -3.65
N ALA A 233 13.31 -1.33 -4.83
CA ALA A 233 14.42 -0.83 -5.66
C ALA A 233 15.14 0.38 -5.04
N LEU A 234 14.40 1.24 -4.33
CA LEU A 234 14.92 2.48 -3.73
C LEU A 234 15.59 2.27 -2.35
N LYS A 235 15.67 1.04 -1.81
CA LYS A 235 16.26 0.78 -0.48
C LYS A 235 17.64 1.39 -0.28
N SER A 236 18.49 1.34 -1.30
CA SER A 236 19.84 1.91 -1.27
C SER A 236 19.91 3.35 -1.80
N TYR A 237 18.77 3.94 -2.21
CA TYR A 237 18.69 5.21 -2.91
C TYR A 237 17.49 6.04 -2.45
N GLY A 238 17.69 7.00 -1.55
CA GLY A 238 16.65 7.98 -1.21
C GLY A 238 15.38 7.41 -0.57
N ILE A 239 15.37 6.17 -0.05
CA ILE A 239 14.18 5.57 0.60
C ILE A 239 13.64 6.45 1.73
N SER A 240 14.52 7.15 2.45
CA SER A 240 14.18 8.06 3.55
C SER A 240 13.44 9.32 3.10
N LEU A 241 13.44 9.61 1.79
CA LEU A 241 12.72 10.75 1.21
C LEU A 241 11.27 10.43 0.88
N LEU A 242 10.90 9.15 0.87
CA LEU A 242 9.56 8.71 0.54
C LEU A 242 8.60 8.97 1.72
N PRO A 243 7.28 9.07 1.46
CA PRO A 243 6.27 9.01 2.50
C PRO A 243 6.36 7.73 3.33
N LYS A 244 5.59 7.66 4.42
CA LYS A 244 5.51 6.46 5.28
C LYS A 244 5.23 5.21 4.43
N PRO A 245 5.95 4.09 4.63
CA PRO A 245 5.58 2.82 4.04
C PRO A 245 4.17 2.40 4.45
N PHE A 246 3.53 1.53 3.67
CA PHE A 246 2.19 1.03 3.97
C PHE A 246 2.19 -0.44 4.38
N LEU A 247 1.16 -0.85 5.12
CA LEU A 247 0.83 -2.24 5.45
C LEU A 247 -0.68 -2.45 5.23
N ILE A 248 -1.07 -3.63 4.76
CA ILE A 248 -2.46 -4.05 4.72
C ILE A 248 -2.84 -4.69 6.06
N VAL A 249 -3.97 -4.30 6.64
CA VAL A 249 -4.50 -4.89 7.89
C VAL A 249 -5.54 -5.94 7.54
N SER A 250 -5.22 -7.20 7.79
CA SER A 250 -6.12 -8.33 7.58
C SER A 250 -7.11 -8.48 8.74
N SER A 251 -8.01 -7.50 8.87
CA SER A 251 -9.09 -7.50 9.87
C SER A 251 -10.30 -6.73 9.36
N ARG A 252 -11.50 -7.29 9.57
CA ARG A 252 -12.79 -6.61 9.32
C ARG A 252 -13.32 -5.87 10.54
N ASN A 253 -12.69 -6.03 11.70
CA ASN A 253 -13.10 -5.34 12.91
C ASN A 253 -12.55 -3.90 12.91
N GLN A 254 -13.45 -2.93 12.72
CA GLN A 254 -13.11 -1.51 12.65
C GLN A 254 -12.45 -0.98 13.92
N HIS A 255 -12.84 -1.46 15.10
CA HIS A 255 -12.19 -1.05 16.36
C HIS A 255 -10.72 -1.47 16.39
N LYS A 256 -10.40 -2.69 15.91
CA LYS A 256 -9.01 -3.15 15.79
C LYS A 256 -8.21 -2.32 14.80
N VAL A 257 -8.78 -2.05 13.62
CA VAL A 257 -8.12 -1.24 12.59
C VAL A 257 -7.80 0.16 13.12
N ILE A 258 -8.75 0.82 13.80
CA ILE A 258 -8.57 2.13 14.40
C ILE A 258 -7.48 2.11 15.48
N GLU A 259 -7.47 1.09 16.34
CA GLU A 259 -6.46 0.95 17.40
C GLU A 259 -5.05 0.77 16.81
N LEU A 260 -4.90 -0.13 15.83
CA LEU A 260 -3.64 -0.33 15.11
C LEU A 260 -3.19 0.94 14.37
N ALA A 261 -4.10 1.63 13.68
CA ALA A 261 -3.79 2.85 12.95
C ALA A 261 -3.24 3.95 13.88
N LYS A 262 -3.76 4.05 15.11
CA LYS A 262 -3.23 4.98 16.12
C LYS A 262 -1.81 4.62 16.56
N ILE A 263 -1.52 3.33 16.74
CA ILE A 263 -0.19 2.86 17.18
C ILE A 263 0.84 2.99 16.05
N PHE A 264 0.48 2.55 14.83
CA PHE A 264 1.36 2.58 13.64
C PHE A 264 1.49 3.97 13.01
N GLY A 265 0.52 4.87 13.22
CA GLY A 265 0.31 6.05 12.38
C GLY A 265 1.49 7.00 12.24
N LYS A 266 2.48 6.96 13.15
CA LYS A 266 3.74 7.72 13.01
C LYS A 266 4.72 7.10 12.03
N SER A 267 4.72 5.77 11.89
CA SER A 267 5.72 5.01 11.14
C SER A 267 5.19 4.41 9.84
N TYR A 268 3.93 3.96 9.83
CA TYR A 268 3.30 3.30 8.69
C TYR A 268 1.93 3.89 8.39
N LYS A 269 1.57 3.86 7.11
CA LYS A 269 0.18 3.99 6.67
C LYS A 269 -0.48 2.62 6.69
N LEU A 270 -1.68 2.51 7.23
CA LEU A 270 -2.43 1.26 7.22
C LEU A 270 -3.57 1.35 6.21
N PHE A 271 -3.77 0.29 5.44
CA PHE A 271 -4.97 0.08 4.62
C PHE A 271 -5.73 -1.12 5.17
N SER A 272 -7.00 -0.93 5.51
CA SER A 272 -7.90 -2.04 5.85
C SER A 272 -8.30 -2.83 4.62
N LEU A 273 -8.87 -4.03 4.82
CA LEU A 273 -9.47 -4.81 3.73
C LEU A 273 -10.56 -4.01 2.98
N ASN A 274 -11.29 -3.13 3.68
CA ASN A 274 -12.31 -2.28 3.06
C ASN A 274 -11.69 -1.18 2.17
N ASP A 275 -10.57 -0.58 2.58
CA ASP A 275 -9.91 0.49 1.80
C ASP A 275 -9.44 0.00 0.42
N ILE A 276 -9.14 -1.30 0.32
CA ILE A 276 -8.73 -1.98 -0.91
C ILE A 276 -9.83 -2.87 -1.52
N ASN A 277 -11.04 -2.86 -0.96
CA ASN A 277 -12.18 -3.70 -1.35
C ASN A 277 -11.85 -5.20 -1.46
N PHE A 278 -11.12 -5.75 -0.51
CA PHE A 278 -10.82 -7.17 -0.45
C PHE A 278 -11.96 -7.95 0.24
N GLU A 279 -12.68 -8.76 -0.53
CA GLU A 279 -13.94 -9.40 -0.11
C GLU A 279 -13.80 -10.90 0.18
N ASP A 280 -12.70 -11.54 -0.21
CA ASP A 280 -12.52 -12.97 -0.02
C ASP A 280 -12.60 -13.37 1.46
N ASP A 281 -13.26 -14.49 1.73
CA ASP A 281 -13.41 -14.99 3.09
C ASP A 281 -12.15 -15.65 3.62
N ILE A 282 -11.82 -15.31 4.87
CA ILE A 282 -10.66 -15.82 5.57
C ILE A 282 -11.12 -16.89 6.55
N ILE A 283 -10.75 -18.14 6.29
CA ILE A 283 -11.12 -19.27 7.15
C ILE A 283 -10.12 -19.38 8.30
N GLU A 284 -10.52 -18.94 9.50
CA GLU A 284 -9.71 -18.97 10.72
C GLU A 284 -9.91 -20.29 11.49
N ASN A 285 -9.27 -21.37 11.03
CA ASN A 285 -9.37 -22.71 11.63
C ASN A 285 -8.16 -23.11 12.50
N GLY A 286 -7.33 -22.12 12.89
CA GLY A 286 -6.21 -22.33 13.79
C GLY A 286 -6.65 -22.66 15.22
N LYS A 287 -5.76 -23.35 15.94
CA LYS A 287 -5.93 -23.80 17.33
C LYS A 287 -5.30 -22.85 18.34
N THR A 288 -4.50 -21.89 17.88
CA THR A 288 -3.85 -20.87 18.70
C THR A 288 -4.07 -19.48 18.11
N PHE A 289 -3.86 -18.44 18.91
CA PHE A 289 -3.90 -17.06 18.43
C PHE A 289 -2.87 -16.82 17.31
N GLU A 290 -1.68 -17.40 17.44
CA GLU A 290 -0.62 -17.30 16.44
C GLU A 290 -0.97 -18.00 15.13
N GLU A 291 -1.57 -19.20 15.19
CA GLU A 291 -2.04 -19.90 13.99
C GLU A 291 -3.09 -19.06 13.25
N ASN A 292 -4.08 -18.51 13.97
CA ASN A 292 -5.12 -17.67 13.36
C ASN A 292 -4.56 -16.38 12.76
N SER A 293 -3.69 -15.67 13.46
CA SER A 293 -3.07 -14.44 12.94
C SER A 293 -2.19 -14.74 11.73
N THR A 294 -1.48 -15.87 11.73
CA THR A 294 -0.66 -16.31 10.59
C THR A 294 -1.51 -16.67 9.38
N ILE A 295 -2.57 -17.47 9.56
CA ILE A 295 -3.52 -17.82 8.48
C ILE A 295 -4.07 -16.56 7.83
N LYS A 296 -4.51 -15.58 8.63
CA LYS A 296 -5.00 -14.28 8.14
C LYS A 296 -3.95 -13.54 7.30
N ALA A 297 -2.75 -13.35 7.87
CA ALA A 297 -1.69 -12.59 7.23
C ALA A 297 -1.24 -13.24 5.91
N ASP A 298 -1.01 -14.55 5.92
CA ASP A 298 -0.55 -15.30 4.76
C ASP A 298 -1.62 -15.39 3.67
N PHE A 299 -2.89 -15.60 4.02
CA PHE A 299 -3.98 -15.65 3.04
C PHE A 299 -4.08 -14.33 2.25
N VAL A 300 -4.11 -13.21 2.96
CA VAL A 300 -4.19 -11.88 2.32
C VAL A 300 -2.90 -11.57 1.56
N ARG A 301 -1.72 -11.91 2.10
CA ARG A 301 -0.44 -11.71 1.41
C ARG A 301 -0.40 -12.51 0.11
N ASN A 302 -0.83 -13.77 0.12
CA ASN A 302 -0.75 -14.64 -1.06
C ASN A 302 -1.70 -14.19 -2.17
N ASN A 303 -2.87 -13.66 -1.84
CA ASN A 303 -3.81 -13.09 -2.82
C ASN A 303 -3.36 -11.72 -3.34
N LEU A 304 -2.77 -10.89 -2.48
CA LEU A 304 -2.44 -9.51 -2.81
C LEU A 304 -1.00 -9.29 -3.25
N GLY A 305 -0.04 -10.14 -2.89
CA GLY A 305 1.39 -9.88 -3.12
C GLY A 305 1.88 -8.60 -2.45
N LEU A 306 1.30 -8.22 -1.31
CA LEU A 306 1.60 -6.99 -0.56
C LEU A 306 2.03 -7.29 0.88
N PRO A 307 2.72 -6.36 1.57
CA PRO A 307 2.97 -6.45 3.01
C PRO A 307 1.66 -6.44 3.82
N VAL A 308 1.48 -7.43 4.68
CA VAL A 308 0.26 -7.61 5.49
C VAL A 308 0.62 -7.71 6.96
N ILE A 309 -0.23 -7.15 7.82
CA ILE A 309 -0.31 -7.48 9.23
C ILE A 309 -1.68 -8.06 9.58
N ALA A 310 -1.73 -8.98 10.53
CA ALA A 310 -2.96 -9.52 11.06
C ALA A 310 -2.84 -9.69 12.58
N ASP A 311 -3.87 -9.35 13.33
CA ASP A 311 -3.93 -9.65 14.75
C ASP A 311 -4.98 -10.73 15.04
N ASP A 312 -4.67 -11.61 15.98
CA ASP A 312 -5.66 -12.40 16.68
C ASP A 312 -5.58 -12.11 18.18
N SER A 313 -6.74 -11.93 18.81
CA SER A 313 -6.80 -11.43 20.18
C SER A 313 -8.00 -11.98 20.93
N GLY A 314 -7.82 -12.29 22.21
CA GLY A 314 -8.90 -12.79 23.05
C GLY A 314 -8.65 -12.62 24.54
N LEU A 315 -9.72 -12.78 25.30
CA LEU A 315 -9.72 -12.86 26.75
C LEU A 315 -9.56 -14.32 27.18
N SER A 316 -8.73 -14.57 28.19
CA SER A 316 -8.56 -15.89 28.78
C SER A 316 -8.78 -15.79 30.29
N VAL A 317 -9.80 -16.48 30.80
CA VAL A 317 -10.17 -16.44 32.22
C VAL A 317 -9.73 -17.73 32.90
N GLU A 318 -8.95 -17.62 33.97
CA GLU A 318 -8.33 -18.76 34.65
C GLU A 318 -9.37 -19.72 35.22
N ALA A 319 -10.38 -19.19 35.92
CA ALA A 319 -11.45 -19.98 36.53
C ALA A 319 -12.33 -20.74 35.51
N LEU A 320 -12.25 -20.38 34.23
CA LEU A 320 -12.98 -21.03 33.14
C LEU A 320 -12.04 -21.84 32.23
N ASN A 321 -10.90 -22.29 32.75
CA ASN A 321 -9.90 -23.06 32.00
C ASN A 321 -9.44 -22.34 30.71
N GLY A 322 -9.37 -21.01 30.76
CA GLY A 322 -8.92 -20.17 29.67
C GLY A 322 -10.01 -19.74 28.68
N GLU A 323 -11.28 -20.11 28.87
CA GLU A 323 -12.39 -19.52 28.11
C GLU A 323 -12.49 -18.00 28.33
N PRO A 324 -12.94 -17.21 27.33
CA PRO A 324 -13.35 -17.64 25.99
C PRO A 324 -12.19 -17.96 25.02
N GLY A 325 -10.96 -17.51 25.31
CA GLY A 325 -9.77 -17.80 24.52
C GLY A 325 -9.88 -17.34 23.06
N ILE A 326 -9.46 -18.19 22.13
CA ILE A 326 -9.55 -17.95 20.67
C ILE A 326 -10.99 -17.78 20.17
N TYR A 327 -12.00 -18.15 20.97
CA TYR A 327 -13.42 -18.00 20.64
C TYR A 327 -14.00 -16.67 21.13
N SER A 328 -13.19 -15.76 21.65
CA SER A 328 -13.60 -14.46 22.23
C SER A 328 -14.62 -13.68 21.38
N ALA A 329 -14.44 -13.64 20.06
CA ALA A 329 -15.34 -12.90 19.16
C ALA A 329 -16.74 -13.54 19.04
N ARG A 330 -16.82 -14.88 19.17
CA ARG A 330 -18.02 -15.72 18.97
C ARG A 330 -18.42 -16.49 20.24
N TYR A 331 -18.08 -15.94 21.41
CA TYR A 331 -18.29 -16.63 22.67
C TYR A 331 -19.79 -16.78 22.94
N GLY A 332 -20.25 -18.00 23.18
CA GLY A 332 -21.68 -18.28 23.35
C GLY A 332 -22.47 -18.42 22.04
N GLY A 333 -21.80 -18.38 20.87
CA GLY A 333 -22.40 -18.53 19.55
C GLY A 333 -22.23 -17.30 18.67
N ASP A 334 -22.56 -17.46 17.39
CA ASP A 334 -22.52 -16.37 16.42
C ASP A 334 -23.69 -15.39 16.66
N GLY A 335 -23.43 -14.10 16.44
CA GLY A 335 -24.44 -13.05 16.50
C GLY A 335 -24.66 -12.40 17.88
N LEU A 336 -24.02 -12.89 18.95
CA LEU A 336 -24.10 -12.24 20.26
C LEU A 336 -23.35 -10.90 20.30
N SER A 337 -24.01 -9.88 20.84
CA SER A 337 -23.41 -8.59 21.14
C SER A 337 -22.34 -8.68 22.22
N ASP A 338 -21.46 -7.69 22.30
CA ASP A 338 -20.44 -7.62 23.36
C ASP A 338 -21.05 -7.67 24.76
N LYS A 339 -22.19 -7.01 24.96
CA LYS A 339 -22.92 -7.03 26.23
C LYS A 339 -23.47 -8.41 26.58
N GLU A 340 -24.03 -9.14 25.61
CA GLU A 340 -24.52 -10.50 25.83
C GLU A 340 -23.39 -11.47 26.17
N LYS A 341 -22.23 -11.32 25.51
CA LYS A 341 -21.01 -12.09 25.81
C LYS A 341 -20.48 -11.78 27.23
N ASN A 342 -20.46 -10.51 27.62
CA ASN A 342 -20.08 -10.09 28.96
C ASN A 342 -21.02 -10.69 30.02
N LEU A 343 -22.34 -10.60 29.81
CA LEU A 343 -23.34 -11.18 30.72
C LEU A 343 -23.18 -12.71 30.84
N LEU A 344 -22.92 -13.40 29.74
CA LEU A 344 -22.66 -14.84 29.73
C LEU A 344 -21.42 -15.19 30.56
N LEU A 345 -20.32 -14.46 30.36
CA LEU A 345 -19.07 -14.65 31.10
C LEU A 345 -19.28 -14.40 32.60
N LEU A 346 -19.90 -13.28 32.96
CA LEU A 346 -20.20 -12.93 34.36
C LEU A 346 -21.11 -13.96 35.02
N LYS A 347 -22.10 -14.49 34.29
CA LYS A 347 -22.98 -15.57 34.78
C LYS A 347 -22.21 -16.85 35.09
N LYS A 348 -21.27 -17.26 34.23
CA LYS A 348 -20.38 -18.41 34.48
C LYS A 348 -19.45 -18.17 35.67
N LEU A 349 -19.12 -16.92 35.96
CA LEU A 349 -18.24 -16.53 37.05
C LEU A 349 -18.97 -16.22 38.37
N LYS A 350 -20.30 -16.20 38.43
CA LYS A 350 -21.08 -15.67 39.57
C LYS A 350 -20.62 -16.11 40.97
N ASN A 351 -20.19 -17.36 41.13
CA ASN A 351 -19.73 -17.91 42.43
C ASN A 351 -18.23 -18.23 42.47
N ASN A 352 -17.46 -17.80 41.47
CA ASN A 352 -16.03 -18.02 41.37
C ASN A 352 -15.25 -16.87 42.01
N ILE A 353 -14.50 -17.20 43.06
CA ILE A 353 -13.63 -16.24 43.78
C ILE A 353 -12.39 -15.89 42.94
N ASN A 354 -11.89 -16.85 42.16
CA ASN A 354 -10.80 -16.59 41.22
C ASN A 354 -11.33 -15.78 40.02
N ARG A 355 -10.91 -14.51 39.96
CA ARG A 355 -11.25 -13.56 38.90
C ARG A 355 -10.12 -13.33 37.91
N ASN A 356 -8.98 -14.01 38.07
CA ASN A 356 -7.81 -13.79 37.24
C ASN A 356 -8.13 -14.01 35.77
N ALA A 357 -7.73 -13.04 34.95
CA ALA A 357 -7.87 -13.11 33.51
C ALA A 357 -6.70 -12.41 32.83
N LYS A 358 -6.52 -12.71 31.56
CA LYS A 358 -5.56 -12.02 30.73
C LYS A 358 -6.12 -11.82 29.34
N PHE A 359 -5.85 -10.65 28.77
CA PHE A 359 -5.93 -10.49 27.33
C PHE A 359 -4.64 -10.95 26.67
N ILE A 360 -4.77 -11.66 25.56
CA ILE A 360 -3.66 -12.13 24.73
C ILE A 360 -3.90 -11.59 23.32
N CYS A 361 -2.86 -11.02 22.71
CA CYS A 361 -2.84 -10.68 21.29
C CYS A 361 -1.60 -11.32 20.68
N VAL A 362 -1.74 -11.93 19.50
CA VAL A 362 -0.62 -12.20 18.61
C VAL A 362 -0.83 -11.35 17.36
N ILE A 363 0.17 -10.55 17.02
CA ILE A 363 0.22 -9.81 15.75
C ILE A 363 1.27 -10.44 14.85
N THR A 364 0.86 -10.78 13.64
CA THR A 364 1.72 -11.40 12.63
C THR A 364 1.95 -10.40 11.50
N VAL A 365 3.18 -10.36 10.99
CA VAL A 365 3.56 -9.62 9.78
C VAL A 365 4.05 -10.59 8.71
N ALA A 366 3.56 -10.40 7.48
CA ALA A 366 3.90 -11.22 6.32
C ALA A 366 4.31 -10.31 5.15
N PHE A 367 5.55 -10.44 4.68
CA PHE A 367 6.05 -9.73 3.51
C PHE A 367 6.07 -10.65 2.28
N PRO A 368 5.84 -10.13 1.06
CA PRO A 368 5.94 -10.92 -0.16
C PRO A 368 7.31 -11.60 -0.28
N ASN A 369 7.32 -12.91 -0.56
CA ASN A 369 8.53 -13.73 -0.75
C ASN A 369 9.49 -13.75 0.45
N ARG A 370 8.98 -13.55 1.68
CA ARG A 370 9.78 -13.63 2.91
C ARG A 370 9.04 -14.47 3.97
N GLU A 371 9.79 -14.87 4.99
CA GLU A 371 9.22 -15.53 6.16
C GLU A 371 8.22 -14.62 6.90
N THR A 372 7.28 -15.27 7.56
CA THR A 372 6.21 -14.65 8.34
C THR A 372 6.62 -14.64 9.83
N TYR A 373 6.42 -13.52 10.52
CA TYR A 373 6.88 -13.31 11.90
C TYR A 373 5.71 -12.92 12.81
N SER A 374 5.68 -13.48 14.02
CA SER A 374 4.61 -13.27 15.00
C SER A 374 5.15 -12.68 16.30
N PHE A 375 4.37 -11.79 16.91
CA PHE A 375 4.72 -11.12 18.16
C PHE A 375 3.54 -11.15 19.11
N ASP A 376 3.75 -11.66 20.32
CA ASP A 376 2.72 -11.74 21.35
C ASP A 376 2.68 -10.49 22.23
N GLY A 377 1.54 -10.23 22.83
CA GLY A 377 1.37 -9.27 23.90
C GLY A 377 0.33 -9.78 24.88
N VAL A 378 0.64 -9.65 26.17
CA VAL A 378 -0.22 -10.13 27.26
C VAL A 378 -0.51 -8.98 28.22
N CYS A 379 -1.77 -8.91 28.65
CA CYS A 379 -2.23 -7.95 29.63
C CYS A 379 -2.99 -8.70 30.73
N ASN A 380 -2.37 -8.83 31.90
CA ASN A 380 -2.96 -9.49 33.07
C ASN A 380 -3.92 -8.56 33.81
N GLY A 381 -4.89 -9.15 34.50
CA GLY A 381 -5.89 -8.43 35.26
C GLY A 381 -6.94 -9.35 35.85
N GLU A 382 -8.10 -8.79 36.16
CA GLU A 382 -9.21 -9.49 36.79
C GLU A 382 -10.54 -9.16 36.10
N ILE A 383 -11.48 -10.09 36.13
CA ILE A 383 -12.87 -9.85 35.72
C ILE A 383 -13.64 -9.19 36.87
N LEU A 384 -14.27 -8.06 36.56
CA LEU A 384 -15.15 -7.31 37.46
C LEU A 384 -16.47 -8.06 37.70
N ASP A 385 -17.19 -7.70 38.76
CA ASP A 385 -18.52 -8.27 39.05
C ASP A 385 -19.63 -7.74 38.14
N SER A 386 -19.39 -6.57 37.54
CA SER A 386 -20.29 -5.89 36.62
C SER A 386 -19.49 -5.04 35.62
N GLU A 387 -20.15 -4.60 34.55
CA GLU A 387 -19.57 -3.62 33.62
C GLU A 387 -19.27 -2.30 34.36
N VAL A 388 -18.10 -1.71 34.08
CA VAL A 388 -17.65 -0.41 34.60
C VAL A 388 -17.11 0.44 33.46
N GLY A 389 -17.74 1.60 33.28
CA GLY A 389 -17.44 2.51 32.18
C GLY A 389 -18.10 2.10 30.86
N ASP A 390 -18.06 3.02 29.89
CA ASP A 390 -18.69 2.90 28.57
C ASP A 390 -17.69 3.05 27.42
N MET A 391 -16.40 3.16 27.72
CA MET A 391 -15.33 3.20 26.74
C MET A 391 -14.83 1.79 26.38
N GLY A 392 -14.11 1.69 25.27
CA GLY A 392 -13.56 0.42 24.79
C GLY A 392 -14.57 -0.42 24.00
N PHE A 393 -14.25 -1.72 23.83
CA PHE A 393 -15.08 -2.69 23.10
C PHE A 393 -14.83 -4.11 23.60
N GLY A 394 -15.71 -5.06 23.23
CA GLY A 394 -15.60 -6.45 23.67
C GLY A 394 -15.72 -6.57 25.20
N TYR A 395 -14.69 -7.16 25.81
CA TYR A 395 -14.65 -7.44 27.24
C TYR A 395 -14.01 -6.31 28.07
N ASP A 396 -13.64 -5.17 27.45
CA ASP A 396 -13.07 -4.02 28.15
C ASP A 396 -13.93 -3.56 29.36
N PRO A 397 -15.27 -3.47 29.26
CA PRO A 397 -16.10 -2.98 30.38
C PRO A 397 -16.06 -3.87 31.62
N ILE A 398 -15.71 -5.15 31.49
CA ILE A 398 -15.66 -6.10 32.62
C ILE A 398 -14.23 -6.47 33.03
N PHE A 399 -13.21 -5.82 32.46
CA PHE A 399 -11.82 -6.15 32.74
C PHE A 399 -11.14 -5.03 33.55
N LYS A 400 -10.46 -5.41 34.62
CA LYS A 400 -9.66 -4.53 35.48
C LYS A 400 -8.18 -4.87 35.31
N TYR A 401 -7.36 -3.88 34.94
CA TYR A 401 -5.91 -4.08 34.82
C TYR A 401 -5.26 -4.32 36.17
N GLU A 402 -4.05 -4.88 36.17
CA GLU A 402 -3.28 -5.20 37.39
C GLU A 402 -3.00 -3.99 38.28
N ASP A 403 -3.04 -2.76 37.75
CA ASP A 403 -2.94 -1.51 38.52
C ASP A 403 -4.27 -1.02 39.12
N GLY A 404 -5.34 -1.80 38.96
CA GLY A 404 -6.68 -1.53 39.49
C GLY A 404 -7.60 -0.74 38.57
N ARG A 405 -7.14 -0.21 37.43
CA ARG A 405 -7.98 0.60 36.53
C ARG A 405 -8.89 -0.29 35.64
N PRO A 406 -10.22 -0.06 35.62
CA PRO A 406 -11.13 -0.71 34.68
C PRO A 406 -10.86 -0.25 33.24
N PHE A 407 -10.70 -1.19 32.31
CA PHE A 407 -10.47 -0.87 30.90
C PHE A 407 -11.60 -0.06 30.27
N GLY A 408 -12.85 -0.29 30.69
CA GLY A 408 -14.01 0.51 30.26
C GLY A 408 -13.96 1.99 30.67
N THR A 409 -12.99 2.40 31.47
CA THR A 409 -12.77 3.79 31.92
C THR A 409 -11.51 4.44 31.34
N LEU A 410 -10.74 3.70 30.54
CA LEU A 410 -9.51 4.21 29.92
C LEU A 410 -9.78 4.77 28.54
N ASN A 411 -9.18 5.92 28.24
CA ASN A 411 -9.17 6.41 26.87
C ASN A 411 -8.21 5.57 26.00
N ASN A 412 -8.31 5.73 24.68
CA ASN A 412 -7.51 4.92 23.74
C ASN A 412 -5.99 5.09 23.90
N ILE A 413 -5.50 6.26 24.34
CA ILE A 413 -4.07 6.51 24.50
C ILE A 413 -3.57 5.71 25.70
N GLU A 414 -4.21 5.89 26.85
CA GLU A 414 -3.89 5.17 28.09
C GLU A 414 -3.98 3.66 27.89
N LYS A 415 -5.06 3.19 27.24
CA LYS A 415 -5.25 1.77 26.95
C LYS A 415 -4.12 1.22 26.08
N ASN A 416 -3.73 1.92 25.02
CA ASN A 416 -2.69 1.44 24.11
C ASN A 416 -1.30 1.31 24.77
N GLU A 417 -1.04 2.03 25.86
CA GLU A 417 0.21 1.90 26.61
C GLU A 417 0.32 0.59 27.39
N ILE A 418 -0.81 0.02 27.80
CA ILE A 418 -0.85 -1.16 28.69
C ILE A 418 -1.50 -2.39 28.03
N SER A 419 -2.27 -2.21 26.96
CA SER A 419 -3.03 -3.29 26.33
C SER A 419 -2.11 -4.34 25.70
N HIS A 420 -2.62 -5.57 25.69
CA HIS A 420 -2.05 -6.72 24.99
C HIS A 420 -1.72 -6.39 23.52
N ARG A 421 -2.64 -5.77 22.77
CA ARG A 421 -2.42 -5.36 21.38
C ARG A 421 -1.35 -4.27 21.27
N GLY A 422 -1.35 -3.27 22.17
CA GLY A 422 -0.32 -2.25 22.23
C GLY A 422 1.08 -2.81 22.52
N LYS A 423 1.18 -3.79 23.41
CA LYS A 423 2.43 -4.53 23.69
C LYS A 423 2.90 -5.34 22.47
N ALA A 424 2.04 -6.13 21.86
CA ALA A 424 2.35 -6.93 20.67
C ALA A 424 2.80 -6.02 19.50
N THR A 425 2.07 -4.94 19.26
CA THR A 425 2.36 -3.98 18.18
C THR A 425 3.69 -3.26 18.40
N ARG A 426 4.05 -2.92 19.64
CA ARG A 426 5.36 -2.30 19.93
C ARG A 426 6.52 -3.24 19.63
N LYS A 427 6.41 -4.54 19.98
CA LYS A 427 7.40 -5.55 19.60
C LYS A 427 7.55 -5.66 18.08
N LEU A 428 6.43 -5.69 17.35
CA LEU A 428 6.44 -5.68 15.89
C LEU A 428 7.09 -4.40 15.31
N LEU A 429 6.76 -3.21 15.84
CA LEU A 429 7.38 -1.96 15.41
C LEU A 429 8.88 -1.90 15.68
N GLU A 430 9.36 -2.51 16.77
CA GLU A 430 10.78 -2.64 17.07
C GLU A 430 11.48 -3.53 16.05
N PHE A 431 10.90 -4.70 15.74
CA PHE A 431 11.38 -5.59 14.68
C PHE A 431 11.47 -4.86 13.33
N LEU A 432 10.40 -4.16 12.95
CA LEU A 432 10.31 -3.44 11.67
C LEU A 432 11.33 -2.30 11.50
N ARG A 433 11.91 -1.78 12.59
CA ARG A 433 12.99 -0.77 12.49
C ARG A 433 14.32 -1.38 12.08
N SER A 434 14.49 -2.69 12.30
CA SER A 434 15.72 -3.44 12.03
C SER A 434 15.66 -4.32 10.77
N TYR A 435 14.49 -4.40 10.14
CA TYR A 435 14.14 -5.30 9.03
C TYR A 435 14.03 -4.57 7.70
#